data_AF-A0A1H2TPI7-F1
#
_entry.id   AF-A0A1H2TPI7-F1
#
_cell.length_a   1.000
_cell.length_b   1.000
_cell.length_c   1.000
_cell.angle_alpha   90.00
_cell.angle_beta   90.00
_cell.angle_gamma   90.00
#
_symmetry.space_group_name_H-M   'P 1'
#
loop_
_entity.id
_entity.type
_entity.pdbx_description
1 polymer ?
#
loop_
_entity_poly.entity_id
_entity_poly.type
_entity_poly.pdbx_seq_one_letter_code
_entity_poly.pdbx_strand_id
1 'polypeptide(L)'
;MTVKRNRMSPEARKTAILDAATRLLTVQPWENVTVAGIVAAAGISKGGFYHHFISREDVLLAVIQRLADDSVAAGQASLARLETDPVARYSNFLIQEARWELSHAGKIAAIVRMAKQDGNAPLLIRLKEESLRRNLPIVRALIGDGMAKSVFQVVDVGLTADLLLEVGRMRWPTFLRARQLALAGDRASGWQMIRERVRAEEGLTNRLLGLADRAVRFAPVDDYAPLLDPGCALP
;
A
#
# COMPACT_ATOMS: atom_id res chain seq x y z
N MET A 1 -22.88 -21.85 36.14
CA MET A 1 -22.42 -22.12 34.76
C MET A 1 -21.16 -21.31 34.51
N THR A 2 -20.00 -21.95 34.55
CA THR A 2 -18.70 -21.28 34.41
C THR A 2 -18.47 -20.94 32.94
N VAL A 3 -18.47 -19.66 32.59
CA VAL A 3 -18.16 -19.20 31.23
C VAL A 3 -16.72 -19.64 30.92
N LYS A 4 -16.59 -20.63 30.02
CA LYS A 4 -15.30 -21.10 29.51
C LYS A 4 -14.70 -19.94 28.70
N ARG A 5 -13.84 -19.14 29.33
CA ARG A 5 -13.11 -18.05 28.65
C ARG A 5 -12.42 -18.64 27.43
N ASN A 6 -12.92 -18.32 26.24
CA ASN A 6 -12.32 -18.78 24.99
C ASN A 6 -10.89 -18.21 24.92
N ARG A 7 -9.89 -19.06 25.12
CA ARG A 7 -8.50 -18.64 25.27
C ARG A 7 -7.97 -18.36 23.88
N MET A 8 -7.95 -17.08 23.48
CA MET A 8 -7.35 -16.69 22.20
C MET A 8 -5.92 -17.25 22.09
N SER A 9 -5.61 -17.83 20.94
CA SER A 9 -4.25 -18.25 20.61
C SER A 9 -3.29 -17.06 20.62
N PRO A 10 -1.98 -17.28 20.76
CA PRO A 10 -0.98 -16.22 20.63
C PRO A 10 -1.16 -15.40 19.34
N GLU A 11 -1.43 -16.08 18.22
CA GLU A 11 -1.57 -15.40 16.92
C GLU A 11 -2.86 -14.62 16.78
N ALA A 12 -3.99 -15.15 17.28
CA ALA A 12 -5.23 -14.40 17.33
C ALA A 12 -5.11 -13.14 18.20
N ARG A 13 -4.30 -13.21 19.27
CA ARG A 13 -4.03 -12.06 20.14
C ARG A 13 -3.17 -11.02 19.45
N LYS A 14 -2.11 -11.43 18.76
CA LYS A 14 -1.27 -10.53 17.95
C LYS A 14 -2.11 -9.81 16.89
N THR A 15 -2.95 -10.54 16.16
CA THR A 15 -3.87 -9.95 15.16
C THR A 15 -4.82 -8.93 15.79
N ALA A 16 -5.45 -9.25 16.93
CA ALA A 16 -6.35 -8.33 17.62
C ALA A 16 -5.65 -7.03 18.05
N ILE A 17 -4.39 -7.12 18.51
CA ILE A 17 -3.58 -5.93 18.87
C ILE A 17 -3.34 -5.07 17.62
N LEU A 18 -2.91 -5.67 16.51
CA LEU A 18 -2.60 -4.94 15.29
C LEU A 18 -3.86 -4.31 14.68
N ASP A 19 -5.01 -4.98 14.74
CA ASP A 19 -6.29 -4.44 14.27
C ASP A 19 -6.76 -3.25 15.11
N ALA A 20 -6.67 -3.38 16.43
CA ALA A 20 -6.99 -2.29 17.36
C ALA A 20 -6.09 -1.08 17.12
N ALA A 21 -4.78 -1.29 17.01
CA ALA A 21 -3.82 -0.22 16.74
C ALA A 21 -4.08 0.44 15.38
N THR A 22 -4.30 -0.35 14.32
CA THR A 22 -4.62 0.15 12.97
C THR A 22 -5.86 1.04 12.99
N ARG A 23 -6.93 0.60 13.68
CA ARG A 23 -8.16 1.38 13.82
C ARG A 23 -7.91 2.69 14.57
N LEU A 24 -7.17 2.64 15.69
CA LEU A 24 -6.85 3.85 16.46
C LEU A 24 -6.04 4.86 15.63
N LEU A 25 -5.05 4.41 14.85
CA LEU A 25 -4.26 5.26 13.96
C LEU A 25 -5.11 6.02 12.93
N THR A 26 -6.22 5.42 12.48
CA THR A 26 -7.12 6.05 11.50
C THR A 26 -8.03 7.13 12.10
N VAL A 27 -8.30 7.11 13.41
CA VAL A 27 -9.30 7.98 14.05
C VAL A 27 -8.72 9.02 15.01
N GLN A 28 -7.47 8.88 15.43
CA GLN A 28 -6.83 9.81 16.36
C GLN A 28 -5.32 10.02 16.07
N PRO A 29 -4.73 11.14 16.50
CA PRO A 29 -3.28 11.37 16.41
C PRO A 29 -2.46 10.29 17.12
N TRP A 30 -1.24 10.05 16.63
CA TRP A 30 -0.35 9.01 17.16
C TRP A 30 -0.02 9.20 18.63
N GLU A 31 0.14 10.45 19.06
CA GLU A 31 0.45 10.84 20.42
C GLU A 31 -0.60 10.32 21.41
N ASN A 32 -1.86 10.26 20.96
CA ASN A 32 -3.01 9.81 21.74
C ASN A 32 -3.20 8.28 21.71
N VAL A 33 -2.50 7.55 20.83
CA VAL A 33 -2.54 6.09 20.79
C VAL A 33 -1.69 5.54 21.94
N THR A 34 -2.32 4.96 22.96
CA THR A 34 -1.64 4.42 24.15
C THR A 34 -1.75 2.91 24.21
N VAL A 35 -0.82 2.25 24.90
CA VAL A 35 -0.91 0.79 25.18
C VAL A 35 -2.23 0.44 25.88
N ALA A 36 -2.68 1.27 26.82
CA ALA A 36 -3.98 1.09 27.49
C ALA A 36 -5.15 1.15 26.50
N GLY A 37 -5.13 2.12 25.58
CA GLY A 37 -6.13 2.25 24.52
C GLY A 37 -6.13 1.05 23.58
N ILE A 38 -4.96 0.59 23.14
CA ILE A 38 -4.83 -0.60 22.27
C ILE A 38 -5.37 -1.85 22.97
N VAL A 39 -4.97 -2.08 24.23
CA VAL A 39 -5.39 -3.24 25.03
C VAL A 39 -6.91 -3.26 25.24
N ALA A 40 -7.49 -2.10 25.57
CA ALA A 40 -8.94 -1.96 25.71
C ALA A 40 -9.66 -2.22 24.38
N ALA A 41 -9.17 -1.62 23.29
CA ALA A 41 -9.74 -1.76 21.95
C ALA A 41 -9.60 -3.17 21.37
N ALA A 42 -8.59 -3.94 21.78
CA ALA A 42 -8.35 -5.33 21.40
C ALA A 42 -9.08 -6.34 22.30
N GLY A 43 -9.63 -5.91 23.44
CA GLY A 43 -10.29 -6.79 24.40
C GLY A 43 -9.33 -7.78 25.10
N ILE A 44 -8.08 -7.36 25.34
CA ILE A 44 -7.05 -8.20 25.97
C ILE A 44 -6.58 -7.62 27.30
N SER A 45 -5.68 -8.33 28.01
CA SER A 45 -5.03 -7.80 29.21
C SER A 45 -3.71 -7.11 28.88
N LYS A 46 -3.24 -6.22 29.76
CA LYS A 46 -1.92 -5.57 29.64
C LYS A 46 -0.77 -6.60 29.63
N GLY A 47 -0.86 -7.66 30.44
CA GLY A 47 0.09 -8.78 30.38
C GLY A 47 0.04 -9.50 29.03
N GLY A 48 -1.17 -9.71 28.48
CA GLY A 48 -1.39 -10.24 27.14
C GLY A 48 -0.71 -9.44 26.03
N PHE A 49 -0.65 -8.12 26.17
CA PHE A 49 0.08 -7.24 25.25
C PHE A 49 1.59 -7.46 25.33
N TYR A 50 2.16 -7.41 26.54
CA TYR A 50 3.61 -7.51 26.73
C TYR A 50 4.20 -8.88 26.43
N HIS A 51 3.36 -9.91 26.23
CA HIS A 51 3.80 -11.17 25.65
C HIS A 51 4.17 -11.06 24.16
N HIS A 52 3.68 -10.05 23.45
CA HIS A 52 3.88 -9.89 22.01
C HIS A 52 4.64 -8.62 21.64
N PHE A 53 4.45 -7.53 22.38
CA PHE A 53 5.01 -6.24 22.05
C PHE A 53 5.56 -5.54 23.29
N ILE A 54 6.73 -4.92 23.16
CA ILE A 54 7.37 -4.22 24.28
C ILE A 54 6.92 -2.75 24.40
N SER A 55 6.39 -2.17 23.32
CA SER A 55 5.93 -0.78 23.28
C SER A 55 4.84 -0.57 22.23
N ARG A 56 4.24 0.63 22.18
CA ARG A 56 3.31 0.99 21.11
C ARG A 56 4.06 1.19 19.78
N GLU A 57 5.30 1.65 19.82
CA GLU A 57 6.17 1.84 18.66
C GLU A 57 6.50 0.49 17.99
N ASP A 58 6.69 -0.56 18.79
CA ASP A 58 6.86 -1.94 18.31
C ASP A 58 5.58 -2.45 17.60
N VAL A 59 4.41 -2.15 18.15
CA VAL A 59 3.12 -2.43 17.49
C VAL A 59 3.01 -1.68 16.16
N LEU A 60 3.43 -0.41 16.12
CA LEU A 60 3.38 0.39 14.90
C LEU A 60 4.29 -0.19 13.80
N LEU A 61 5.50 -0.62 14.15
CA LEU A 61 6.39 -1.31 13.20
C LEU A 61 5.74 -2.57 12.66
N ALA A 62 5.11 -3.38 13.53
CA ALA A 62 4.41 -4.57 13.11
C ALA A 62 3.16 -4.27 12.24
N VAL A 63 2.47 -3.14 12.46
CA VAL A 63 1.40 -2.66 11.58
C VAL A 63 1.95 -2.31 10.20
N ILE A 64 3.09 -1.62 10.12
CA ILE A 64 3.76 -1.28 8.85
C ILE A 64 4.18 -2.56 8.10
N GLN A 65 4.78 -3.52 8.80
CA GLN A 65 5.18 -4.79 8.22
C GLN A 65 3.97 -5.57 7.68
N ARG A 66 2.88 -5.65 8.47
CA ARG A 66 1.64 -6.31 8.04
C ARG A 66 1.05 -5.65 6.80
N LEU A 67 0.99 -4.32 6.73
CA LEU A 67 0.52 -3.63 5.53
C LEU A 67 1.38 -3.96 4.31
N ALA A 68 2.70 -4.04 4.48
CA ALA A 68 3.60 -4.42 3.38
C ALA A 68 3.42 -5.90 2.96
N ASP A 69 3.21 -6.81 3.92
CA ASP A 69 2.89 -8.22 3.67
C ASP A 69 1.54 -8.36 2.90
N ASP A 70 0.52 -7.63 3.32
CA ASP A 70 -0.81 -7.64 2.69
C ASP A 70 -0.77 -7.12 1.25
N SER A 71 0.02 -6.07 0.98
CA SER A 71 0.26 -5.53 -0.37
C SER A 71 0.83 -6.61 -1.29
N VAL A 72 1.89 -7.28 -0.83
CA VAL A 72 2.52 -8.37 -1.57
C VAL A 72 1.57 -9.52 -1.82
N ALA A 73 0.80 -9.92 -0.82
CA ALA A 73 -0.15 -11.02 -0.97
C ALA A 73 -1.19 -10.70 -2.06
N ALA A 74 -1.68 -9.46 -2.12
CA ALA A 74 -2.59 -9.00 -3.17
C ALA A 74 -1.93 -9.06 -4.57
N GLY A 75 -0.69 -8.58 -4.68
CA GLY A 75 0.08 -8.66 -5.93
C GLY A 75 0.41 -10.10 -6.35
N GLN A 76 0.80 -10.98 -5.43
CA GLN A 76 1.13 -12.38 -5.74
C GLN A 76 -0.10 -13.20 -6.13
N ALA A 77 -1.23 -13.00 -5.47
CA ALA A 77 -2.49 -13.67 -5.83
C ALA A 77 -2.90 -13.34 -7.27
N SER A 78 -2.51 -12.17 -7.79
CA SER A 78 -2.76 -11.78 -9.18
C SER A 78 -1.88 -12.54 -10.18
N LEU A 79 -0.71 -13.01 -9.75
CA LEU A 79 0.24 -13.77 -10.58
C LEU A 79 -0.07 -15.26 -10.64
N ALA A 80 -0.85 -15.79 -9.69
CA ALA A 80 -1.25 -17.20 -9.65
C ALA A 80 -2.30 -17.56 -10.73
N ARG A 81 -2.91 -16.57 -11.40
CA ARG A 81 -3.76 -16.80 -12.56
C ARG A 81 -2.89 -17.12 -13.78
N LEU A 82 -3.31 -18.13 -14.56
CA LEU A 82 -2.62 -18.79 -15.69
C LEU A 82 -2.34 -17.87 -16.91
N GLU A 83 -2.06 -16.58 -16.71
CA GLU A 83 -1.70 -15.66 -17.77
C GLU A 83 -0.25 -15.94 -18.20
N THR A 84 -0.10 -16.56 -19.36
CA THR A 84 1.22 -16.87 -19.93
C THR A 84 1.87 -15.65 -20.57
N ASP A 85 1.08 -14.61 -20.87
CA ASP A 85 1.54 -13.38 -21.50
C ASP A 85 2.17 -12.40 -20.48
N PRO A 86 3.45 -12.02 -20.65
CA PRO A 86 4.14 -11.10 -19.73
C PRO A 86 3.48 -9.73 -19.60
N VAL A 87 2.93 -9.18 -20.69
CA VAL A 87 2.29 -7.86 -20.70
C VAL A 87 1.01 -7.87 -19.87
N ALA A 88 0.12 -8.83 -20.12
CA ALA A 88 -1.10 -9.00 -19.35
C ALA A 88 -0.81 -9.30 -17.87
N ARG A 89 0.20 -10.14 -17.59
CA ARG A 89 0.59 -10.47 -16.22
C ARG A 89 1.10 -9.24 -15.45
N TYR A 90 1.95 -8.43 -16.07
CA TYR A 90 2.44 -7.18 -15.47
C TYR A 90 1.31 -6.17 -15.28
N SER A 91 0.43 -6.02 -16.28
CA SER A 91 -0.76 -5.14 -16.18
C SER A 91 -1.63 -5.53 -15.01
N ASN A 92 -1.94 -6.83 -14.85
CA ASN A 92 -2.75 -7.31 -13.74
C ASN A 92 -2.08 -7.05 -12.39
N PHE A 93 -0.76 -7.23 -12.26
CA PHE A 93 -0.02 -6.85 -11.06
C PHE A 93 -0.22 -5.37 -10.71
N LEU A 94 -0.03 -4.45 -11.66
CA LEU A 94 -0.23 -3.02 -11.43
C LEU A 94 -1.67 -2.65 -11.06
N ILE A 95 -2.65 -3.30 -11.70
CA ILE A 95 -4.07 -3.08 -11.44
C ILE A 95 -4.43 -3.53 -10.02
N GLN A 96 -3.98 -4.72 -9.60
CA GLN A 96 -4.26 -5.22 -8.25
C GLN A 96 -3.53 -4.42 -7.19
N GLU A 97 -2.27 -4.04 -7.43
CA GLU A 97 -1.50 -3.20 -6.50
C GLU A 97 -2.21 -1.84 -6.30
N ALA A 98 -2.66 -1.19 -7.38
CA ALA A 98 -3.41 0.06 -7.29
C ALA A 98 -4.73 -0.09 -6.54
N ARG A 99 -5.49 -1.17 -6.77
CA ARG A 99 -6.75 -1.45 -6.05
C ARG A 99 -6.53 -1.73 -4.57
N TRP A 100 -5.49 -2.51 -4.25
CA TRP A 100 -5.08 -2.75 -2.86
C TRP A 100 -4.72 -1.42 -2.19
N GLU A 101 -3.91 -0.62 -2.85
CA GLU A 101 -3.47 0.69 -2.37
C GLU A 101 -4.68 1.60 -2.08
N LEU A 102 -5.61 1.73 -3.03
CA LEU A 102 -6.82 2.53 -2.88
C LEU A 102 -7.72 2.05 -1.74
N SER A 103 -7.91 0.73 -1.59
CA SER A 103 -8.70 0.15 -0.49
C SER A 103 -8.05 0.30 0.89
N HIS A 104 -6.74 0.56 0.94
CA HIS A 104 -5.97 0.74 2.19
C HIS A 104 -5.52 2.17 2.41
N ALA A 105 -5.84 3.10 1.50
CA ALA A 105 -5.19 4.39 1.48
C ALA A 105 -5.50 5.25 2.72
N GLY A 106 -6.62 5.04 3.42
CA GLY A 106 -6.88 5.70 4.71
C GLY A 106 -5.87 5.30 5.80
N LYS A 107 -5.49 4.02 5.85
CA LYS A 107 -4.47 3.49 6.77
C LYS A 107 -3.07 4.00 6.38
N ILE A 108 -2.73 3.94 5.09
CA ILE A 108 -1.44 4.42 4.56
C ILE A 108 -1.29 5.92 4.84
N ALA A 109 -2.32 6.72 4.56
CA ALA A 109 -2.27 8.15 4.76
C ALA A 109 -2.21 8.54 6.24
N ALA A 110 -2.80 7.76 7.15
CA ALA A 110 -2.62 7.94 8.59
C ALA A 110 -1.15 7.77 9.01
N ILE A 111 -0.48 6.74 8.50
CA ILE A 111 0.95 6.50 8.76
C ILE A 111 1.81 7.61 8.14
N VAL A 112 1.53 8.02 6.90
CA VAL A 112 2.26 9.10 6.23
C VAL A 112 2.11 10.43 6.97
N ARG A 113 0.90 10.77 7.45
CA ARG A 113 0.66 11.97 8.25
C ARG A 113 1.49 11.96 9.54
N MET A 114 1.50 10.84 10.25
CA MET A 114 2.32 10.66 11.45
C MET A 114 3.82 10.77 11.13
N ALA A 115 4.28 10.17 10.04
CA ALA A 115 5.68 10.23 9.62
C ALA A 115 6.16 11.65 9.25
N LYS A 116 5.23 12.56 8.90
CA LYS A 116 5.53 13.97 8.62
C LYS A 116 5.64 14.84 9.87
N GLN A 117 5.26 14.34 11.05
CA GLN A 117 5.46 15.05 12.31
C GLN A 117 6.94 15.05 12.71
N ASP A 118 7.36 16.05 13.48
CA ASP A 118 8.75 16.17 13.92
C ASP A 118 9.19 14.95 14.73
N GLY A 119 10.40 14.45 14.42
CA GLY A 119 10.96 13.24 15.05
C GLY A 119 10.48 11.91 14.45
N ASN A 120 9.45 11.90 13.60
CA ASN A 120 8.87 10.68 13.03
C ASN A 120 9.29 10.37 11.58
N ALA A 121 10.15 11.21 10.97
CA ALA A 121 10.61 11.03 9.60
C ALA A 121 11.13 9.62 9.25
N PRO A 122 11.84 8.89 10.15
CA PRO A 122 12.26 7.52 9.88
C PRO A 122 11.12 6.54 9.57
N LEU A 123 9.89 6.80 10.01
CA LEU A 123 8.73 5.94 9.73
C LEU A 123 8.38 5.89 8.25
N LEU A 124 8.54 7.00 7.52
CA LEU A 124 8.31 7.00 6.07
C LEU A 124 9.36 6.17 5.34
N ILE A 125 10.61 6.23 5.81
CA ILE A 125 11.71 5.43 5.29
C ILE A 125 11.39 3.94 5.53
N ARG A 126 11.03 3.57 6.77
CA ARG A 126 10.65 2.18 7.11
C ARG A 126 9.47 1.67 6.29
N LEU A 127 8.41 2.46 6.12
CA LEU A 127 7.26 2.07 5.30
C LEU A 127 7.68 1.77 3.86
N LYS A 128 8.52 2.63 3.27
CA LYS A 128 9.05 2.43 1.92
C LYS A 128 9.99 1.22 1.83
N GLU A 129 10.90 1.06 2.78
CA GLU A 129 11.83 -0.07 2.85
C GLU A 129 11.09 -1.40 2.94
N GLU A 130 10.11 -1.51 3.85
CA GLU A 130 9.34 -2.74 4.07
C GLU A 130 8.50 -3.09 2.83
N SER A 131 7.94 -2.10 2.14
CA SER A 131 7.27 -2.31 0.85
C SER A 131 8.26 -2.69 -0.26
N LEU A 132 9.41 -2.01 -0.36
CA LEU A 132 10.40 -2.23 -1.43
C LEU A 132 11.00 -3.63 -1.34
N ARG A 133 11.46 -4.02 -0.14
CA ARG A 133 12.06 -5.33 0.15
C ARG A 133 11.19 -6.49 -0.33
N ARG A 134 9.88 -6.25 -0.36
CA ARG A 134 8.80 -7.21 -0.60
C ARG A 134 8.32 -7.21 -2.05
N ASN A 135 8.12 -6.03 -2.63
CA ASN A 135 7.66 -5.87 -4.01
C ASN A 135 8.79 -6.02 -5.05
N LEU A 136 10.04 -5.69 -4.70
CA LEU A 136 11.15 -5.72 -5.64
C LEU A 136 11.42 -7.11 -6.25
N PRO A 137 11.43 -8.22 -5.49
CA PRO A 137 11.59 -9.56 -6.08
C PRO A 137 10.48 -9.90 -7.07
N ILE A 138 9.25 -9.45 -6.83
CA ILE A 138 8.10 -9.70 -7.70
C ILE A 138 8.25 -8.96 -9.02
N VAL A 139 8.55 -7.66 -8.96
CA VAL A 139 8.75 -6.84 -10.16
C VAL A 139 9.94 -7.35 -10.98
N ARG A 140 11.04 -7.73 -10.33
CA ARG A 140 12.20 -8.36 -11.02
C ARG A 140 11.81 -9.66 -11.71
N ALA A 141 11.01 -10.51 -11.07
CA ALA A 141 10.53 -11.76 -11.69
C ALA A 141 9.58 -11.50 -12.87
N LEU A 142 8.72 -10.48 -12.79
CA LEU A 142 7.85 -10.04 -13.88
C LEU A 142 8.66 -9.55 -15.10
N ILE A 143 9.65 -8.69 -14.87
CA ILE A 143 10.54 -8.18 -15.91
C ILE A 143 11.34 -9.33 -16.52
N GLY A 144 11.93 -10.18 -15.67
CA GLY A 144 12.74 -11.33 -16.09
C GLY A 144 11.97 -12.32 -16.96
N ASP A 145 10.71 -12.62 -16.63
CA ASP A 145 9.85 -13.48 -17.47
C ASP A 145 9.58 -12.86 -18.85
N GLY A 146 9.31 -11.54 -18.89
CA GLY A 146 9.11 -10.85 -20.16
C GLY A 146 10.38 -10.78 -21.00
N MET A 147 11.56 -10.64 -20.39
CA MET A 147 12.84 -10.72 -21.11
C MET A 147 13.12 -12.14 -21.63
N ALA A 148 12.87 -13.18 -20.81
CA ALA A 148 13.07 -14.58 -21.21
C ALA A 148 12.19 -14.98 -22.41
N LYS A 149 11.03 -14.34 -22.56
CA LYS A 149 10.10 -14.51 -23.69
C LYS A 149 10.32 -13.49 -24.81
N SER A 150 11.37 -12.67 -24.74
CA SER A 150 11.68 -11.62 -25.72
C SER A 150 10.56 -10.58 -25.93
N VAL A 151 9.73 -10.36 -24.90
CA VAL A 151 8.63 -9.40 -24.89
C VAL A 151 9.08 -8.04 -24.34
N PHE A 152 9.97 -8.03 -23.34
CA PHE A 152 10.52 -6.81 -22.76
C PHE A 152 11.99 -6.61 -23.17
N GLN A 153 12.38 -5.35 -23.37
CA GLN A 153 13.75 -4.95 -23.66
C GLN A 153 14.19 -3.93 -22.62
N VAL A 154 14.92 -4.40 -21.62
CA VAL A 154 15.33 -3.61 -20.45
C VAL A 154 16.85 -3.56 -20.37
N VAL A 155 17.40 -2.37 -20.04
CA VAL A 155 18.84 -2.16 -19.91
C VAL A 155 19.40 -2.88 -18.67
N ASP A 156 18.78 -2.66 -17.51
CA ASP A 156 19.13 -3.31 -16.24
C ASP A 156 17.85 -3.65 -15.46
N VAL A 157 17.67 -4.92 -15.13
CA VAL A 157 16.45 -5.41 -14.46
C VAL A 157 16.31 -4.83 -13.05
N GLY A 158 17.42 -4.66 -12.33
CA GLY A 158 17.42 -4.16 -10.97
C GLY A 158 16.98 -2.70 -10.93
N LEU A 159 17.69 -1.84 -11.65
CA LEU A 159 17.42 -0.42 -11.74
C LEU A 159 16.04 -0.12 -12.32
N THR A 160 15.63 -0.82 -13.38
CA THR A 160 14.28 -0.64 -13.93
C THR A 160 13.20 -1.02 -12.92
N ALA A 161 13.36 -2.13 -12.19
CA ALA A 161 12.41 -2.52 -11.14
C ALA A 161 12.34 -1.47 -10.02
N ASP A 162 13.49 -0.95 -9.57
CA ASP A 162 13.56 0.10 -8.55
C ASP A 162 12.85 1.38 -9.02
N LEU A 163 13.12 1.84 -10.24
CA LEU A 163 12.48 3.03 -10.82
C LEU A 163 10.96 2.87 -10.95
N LEU A 164 10.49 1.72 -11.45
CA LEU A 164 9.06 1.47 -11.62
C LEU A 164 8.30 1.46 -10.28
N LEU A 165 8.91 0.96 -9.22
CA LEU A 165 8.33 1.00 -7.87
C LEU A 165 8.32 2.41 -7.28
N GLU A 166 9.37 3.21 -7.51
CA GLU A 166 9.41 4.60 -7.04
C GLU A 166 8.39 5.50 -7.74
N VAL A 167 8.15 5.30 -9.04
CA VAL A 167 7.13 6.05 -9.79
C VAL A 167 5.76 5.94 -9.13
N GLY A 168 5.37 4.73 -8.71
CA GLY A 168 4.13 4.48 -7.97
C GLY A 168 4.07 5.28 -6.66
N ARG A 169 5.16 5.31 -5.89
CA ARG A 169 5.22 6.01 -4.59
C ARG A 169 5.11 7.53 -4.70
N MET A 170 5.54 8.10 -5.82
CA MET A 170 5.53 9.54 -6.06
C MET A 170 4.16 10.09 -6.49
N ARG A 171 3.12 9.26 -6.63
CA ARG A 171 1.80 9.71 -7.13
C ARG A 171 0.93 10.37 -6.07
N TRP A 172 1.09 9.99 -4.80
CA TRP A 172 0.24 10.46 -3.70
C TRP A 172 0.18 11.99 -3.54
N PRO A 173 1.28 12.76 -3.66
CA PRO A 173 1.20 14.22 -3.65
C PRO A 173 0.27 14.77 -4.74
N THR A 174 0.30 14.19 -5.94
CA THR A 174 -0.59 14.56 -7.05
C THR A 174 -2.04 14.19 -6.73
N PHE A 175 -2.29 13.00 -6.18
CA PHE A 175 -3.64 12.54 -5.83
C PHE A 175 -4.27 13.36 -4.71
N LEU A 176 -3.49 13.71 -3.68
CA LEU A 176 -3.95 14.57 -2.59
C LEU A 176 -4.27 15.98 -3.08
N ARG A 177 -3.48 16.53 -4.01
CA ARG A 177 -3.79 17.82 -4.65
C ARG A 177 -5.06 17.75 -5.51
N ALA A 178 -5.24 16.67 -6.26
CA ALA A 178 -6.46 16.44 -7.04
C ALA A 178 -7.71 16.37 -6.14
N ARG A 179 -7.60 15.69 -4.98
CA ARG A 179 -8.65 15.64 -3.97
C ARG A 179 -8.96 17.02 -3.39
N GLN A 180 -7.94 17.82 -3.08
CA GLN A 180 -8.14 19.20 -2.60
C GLN A 180 -8.94 20.06 -3.59
N LEU A 181 -8.65 19.96 -4.88
CA LEU A 181 -9.43 20.63 -5.93
C LEU A 181 -10.89 20.17 -5.94
N ALA A 182 -11.12 18.85 -5.87
CA ALA A 182 -12.47 18.29 -5.83
C ALA A 182 -13.25 18.75 -4.59
N LEU A 183 -12.62 18.79 -3.41
CA LEU A 183 -13.23 19.30 -2.17
C LEU A 183 -13.52 20.81 -2.24
N ALA A 184 -12.76 21.56 -3.03
CA ALA A 184 -13.01 22.98 -3.31
C ALA A 184 -14.10 23.21 -4.40
N GLY A 185 -14.73 22.15 -4.90
CA GLY A 185 -15.78 22.21 -5.92
C GLY A 185 -15.29 22.00 -7.36
N ASP A 186 -13.97 21.94 -7.59
CA ASP A 186 -13.38 21.69 -8.91
C ASP A 186 -12.99 20.22 -9.10
N ARG A 187 -14.01 19.36 -9.13
CA ARG A 187 -13.83 17.92 -9.36
C ARG A 187 -13.26 17.63 -10.75
N ALA A 188 -13.57 18.45 -11.75
CA ALA A 188 -13.13 18.26 -13.13
C ALA A 188 -11.60 18.38 -13.26
N SER A 189 -11.00 19.42 -12.69
CA SER A 189 -9.54 19.58 -12.69
C SER A 189 -8.84 18.51 -11.86
N GLY A 190 -9.41 18.13 -10.70
CA GLY A 190 -8.90 17.01 -9.91
C GLY A 190 -8.87 15.70 -10.71
N TRP A 191 -9.94 15.41 -11.45
CA TRP A 191 -10.01 14.23 -12.30
C TRP A 191 -9.03 14.26 -13.46
N GLN A 192 -8.89 15.41 -14.12
CA GLN A 192 -7.92 15.60 -15.19
C GLN A 192 -6.49 15.35 -14.69
N MET A 193 -6.14 15.85 -13.50
CA MET A 193 -4.82 15.67 -12.91
C MET A 193 -4.49 14.19 -12.63
N ILE A 194 -5.43 13.41 -12.09
CA ILE A 194 -5.24 11.96 -11.89
C ILE A 194 -5.03 11.26 -13.23
N ARG A 195 -5.88 11.55 -14.22
CA ARG A 195 -5.84 10.95 -15.55
C ARG A 195 -4.52 11.22 -16.27
N GLU A 196 -4.04 12.46 -16.25
CA GLU A 196 -2.77 12.84 -16.86
C GLU A 196 -1.59 12.13 -16.16
N ARG A 197 -1.63 12.07 -14.83
CA ARG A 197 -0.61 11.37 -14.05
C ARG A 197 -0.55 9.88 -14.40
N VAL A 198 -1.68 9.17 -14.37
CA VAL A 198 -1.73 7.73 -14.69
C VAL A 198 -1.26 7.46 -16.13
N ARG A 199 -1.68 8.29 -17.09
CA ARG A 199 -1.22 8.17 -18.49
C ARG A 199 0.30 8.37 -18.63
N ALA A 200 0.86 9.35 -17.93
CA ALA A 200 2.30 9.61 -17.96
C ALA A 200 3.09 8.45 -17.36
N GLU A 201 2.64 7.89 -16.23
CA GLU A 201 3.26 6.72 -15.60
C GLU A 201 3.18 5.47 -16.48
N GLU A 202 2.03 5.24 -17.13
CA GLU A 202 1.87 4.15 -18.10
C GLU A 202 2.83 4.31 -19.28
N GLY A 203 2.92 5.51 -19.86
CA GLY A 203 3.85 5.79 -20.95
C GLY A 203 5.32 5.60 -20.55
N LEU A 204 5.71 6.07 -19.36
CA LEU A 204 7.06 5.86 -18.82
C LEU A 204 7.36 4.37 -18.60
N THR A 205 6.40 3.63 -18.03
CA THR A 205 6.54 2.20 -17.78
C THR A 205 6.73 1.42 -19.07
N ASN A 206 5.91 1.68 -20.08
CA ASN A 206 6.03 1.02 -21.38
C ASN A 206 7.37 1.31 -22.06
N ARG A 207 7.89 2.54 -21.95
CA ARG A 207 9.23 2.90 -22.43
C ARG A 207 10.34 2.18 -21.68
N LEU A 208 10.28 2.13 -20.35
CA LEU A 208 11.26 1.45 -19.51
C LEU A 208 11.27 -0.07 -19.72
N LEU A 209 10.13 -0.65 -20.12
CA LEU A 209 10.00 -2.07 -20.48
C LEU A 209 10.35 -2.35 -21.96
N GLY A 210 10.63 -1.33 -22.77
CA GLY A 210 11.00 -1.47 -24.18
C GLY A 210 9.85 -1.94 -25.09
N LEU A 211 8.62 -1.55 -24.78
CA LEU A 211 7.42 -1.95 -25.53
C LEU A 211 7.10 -0.97 -26.67
N ALA A 212 6.87 -1.49 -27.88
CA ALA A 212 6.52 -0.70 -29.08
C ALA A 212 5.04 -0.85 -29.48
N ASP A 213 4.57 -2.09 -29.72
CA ASP A 213 3.23 -2.37 -30.29
C ASP A 213 2.22 -2.93 -29.27
N ARG A 214 2.70 -3.17 -28.04
CA ARG A 214 1.92 -3.72 -26.92
C ARG A 214 2.07 -2.79 -25.74
N ALA A 215 1.14 -2.83 -24.80
CA ALA A 215 1.19 -1.94 -23.65
C ALA A 215 0.81 -2.65 -22.36
N VAL A 216 1.67 -2.53 -21.37
CA VAL A 216 1.29 -2.71 -19.97
C VAL A 216 0.29 -1.61 -19.62
N ARG A 217 -0.83 -2.00 -19.03
CA ARG A 217 -1.91 -1.11 -18.64
C ARG A 217 -1.97 -0.93 -17.14
N PHE A 218 -2.20 0.31 -16.73
CA PHE A 218 -2.44 0.66 -15.33
C PHE A 218 -3.92 0.45 -14.98
N ALA A 219 -4.27 0.57 -13.70
CA ALA A 219 -5.67 0.57 -13.28
C ALA A 219 -6.48 1.60 -14.10
N PRO A 220 -7.69 1.23 -14.57
CA PRO A 220 -8.60 2.18 -15.20
C PRO A 220 -8.74 3.43 -14.35
N VAL A 221 -8.77 4.61 -14.99
CA VAL A 221 -8.85 5.88 -14.26
C VAL A 221 -10.09 5.91 -13.33
N ASP A 222 -11.18 5.25 -13.74
CA ASP A 222 -12.42 5.10 -12.96
C ASP A 222 -12.21 4.43 -11.60
N ASP A 223 -11.22 3.54 -11.44
CA ASP A 223 -10.89 2.92 -10.15
C ASP A 223 -10.46 3.99 -9.12
N TYR A 224 -9.96 5.14 -9.57
CA TYR A 224 -9.54 6.26 -8.72
C TYR A 224 -10.67 7.24 -8.40
N ALA A 225 -11.88 7.07 -8.93
CA ALA A 225 -13.02 7.96 -8.67
C ALA A 225 -13.29 8.18 -7.16
N PRO A 226 -13.19 7.15 -6.29
CA PRO A 226 -13.36 7.34 -4.85
C PRO A 226 -12.41 8.37 -4.24
N LEU A 227 -11.21 8.59 -4.80
CA LEU A 227 -10.26 9.59 -4.28
C LEU A 227 -10.85 11.01 -4.24
N LEU A 228 -11.75 11.31 -5.17
CA LEU A 228 -12.36 12.63 -5.32
C LEU A 228 -13.67 12.76 -4.55
N ASP A 229 -14.16 11.69 -3.94
CA ASP A 229 -15.44 11.71 -3.23
C ASP A 229 -15.27 12.31 -1.82
N PRO A 230 -16.15 13.23 -1.40
CA PRO A 230 -16.10 13.83 -0.07
C PRO A 230 -16.23 12.79 1.06
N GLY A 231 -16.99 11.71 0.82
CA GLY A 231 -17.20 10.61 1.77
C GLY A 231 -16.09 9.56 1.79
N CYS A 232 -15.06 9.68 0.95
CA CYS A 232 -13.93 8.77 0.97
C CYS A 232 -13.13 8.98 2.27
N ALA A 233 -12.85 7.89 2.99
CA ALA A 233 -12.06 7.88 4.24
C ALA A 233 -10.55 8.12 4.01
N LEU A 234 -10.24 8.93 3.00
CA LEU A 234 -8.90 9.45 2.74
C LEU A 234 -8.81 10.85 3.34
N PRO A 235 -7.70 11.17 4.02
CA PRO A 235 -7.51 12.51 4.55
C PRO A 235 -7.52 13.58 3.44
#